data_AF-A0A3A5AVZ3-F1
#
_entry.id   AF-A0A3A5AVZ3-F1
#
_cell.length_a   1.000
_cell.length_b   1.000
_cell.length_c   1.000
_cell.angle_alpha   90.00
_cell.angle_beta   90.00
_cell.angle_gamma   90.00
#
_symmetry.space_group_name_H-M   'P 1'
#
loop_
_entity.id
_entity.type
_entity.pdbx_description
1 polymer ?
#
loop_
_entity_poly.entity_id
_entity_poly.type
_entity_poly.pdbx_seq_one_letter_code
_entity_poly.pdbx_strand_id
1 'polypeptide(L)'
;MAKPKNVIALPTTPAGQPWEPVPTPARFRNPLSKYRVYRSESKCVKCGKCVELCPYGVFTKAGKYLRKPKSYLCLGFECQKKPFHCVSNCPGQALRVHEHPVYRTLGDCRWNPDLLLSTWWQAEFGNLPYTDL
;
A
#
# COMPACT_ATOMS: atom_id res chain seq x y z
N MET A 1 -0.33 -23.95 27.50
CA MET A 1 -0.85 -23.38 26.24
C MET A 1 -1.89 -22.33 26.61
N ALA A 2 -1.61 -21.05 26.36
CA ALA A 2 -2.52 -19.97 26.73
C ALA A 2 -3.78 -20.03 25.86
N LYS A 3 -4.96 -20.14 26.50
CA LYS A 3 -6.26 -20.08 25.81
C LYS A 3 -6.34 -18.74 25.08
N PRO A 4 -6.78 -18.69 23.80
CA PRO A 4 -6.97 -17.41 23.13
C PRO A 4 -8.02 -16.62 23.91
N LYS A 5 -7.67 -15.37 24.26
CA LYS A 5 -8.57 -14.42 24.93
C LYS A 5 -9.86 -14.34 24.11
N ASN A 6 -11.02 -14.35 24.78
CA ASN A 6 -12.33 -14.18 24.17
C ASN A 6 -12.31 -12.95 23.24
N VAL A 7 -12.19 -13.21 21.94
CA VAL A 7 -12.36 -12.20 20.91
C VAL A 7 -13.84 -11.87 20.91
N ILE A 8 -14.17 -10.61 21.17
CA ILE A 8 -15.54 -10.10 21.13
C ILE A 8 -16.15 -10.53 19.79
N ALA A 9 -17.20 -11.35 19.85
CA ALA A 9 -17.86 -11.83 18.66
C ALA A 9 -18.42 -10.62 17.90
N LEU A 10 -17.91 -10.46 16.68
CA LEU A 10 -18.31 -9.44 15.74
C LEU A 10 -19.78 -9.66 15.31
N PRO A 11 -20.58 -8.60 15.14
CA PRO A 11 -22.00 -8.74 14.81
C PRO A 11 -22.18 -9.43 13.45
N THR A 12 -22.69 -10.65 13.44
CA THR A 12 -22.97 -11.40 12.21
C THR A 12 -24.14 -10.77 11.47
N THR A 13 -24.08 -10.71 10.14
CA THR A 13 -25.23 -10.36 9.30
C THR A 13 -26.37 -11.37 9.52
N PRO A 14 -27.64 -11.05 9.17
CA PRO A 14 -28.78 -11.96 9.37
C PRO A 14 -28.64 -13.34 8.68
N ALA A 15 -27.67 -13.49 7.77
CA ALA A 15 -27.31 -14.75 7.11
C ALA A 15 -26.24 -15.59 7.86
N GLY A 16 -25.85 -15.21 9.09
CA GLY A 16 -24.88 -15.97 9.89
C GLY A 16 -23.44 -15.93 9.38
N GLN A 17 -23.15 -15.08 8.40
CA GLN A 17 -21.79 -14.85 7.92
C GLN A 17 -21.10 -13.78 8.80
N PRO A 18 -19.79 -13.90 9.08
CA PRO A 18 -19.04 -12.80 9.67
C PRO A 18 -19.18 -11.57 8.75
N TRP A 19 -19.34 -10.38 9.32
CA TRP A 19 -19.36 -9.17 8.49
C TRP A 19 -18.03 -9.05 7.77
N GLU A 20 -18.08 -8.98 6.44
CA GLU A 20 -16.92 -8.72 5.62
C GLU A 20 -16.84 -7.20 5.37
N PRO A 21 -15.72 -6.54 5.71
CA PRO A 21 -15.58 -5.12 5.45
C PRO A 21 -15.67 -4.85 3.94
N VAL A 22 -16.61 -3.98 3.56
CA VAL A 22 -16.66 -3.44 2.20
C VAL A 22 -15.65 -2.29 2.10
N PRO A 23 -14.65 -2.36 1.20
CA PRO A 23 -13.67 -1.29 1.07
C PRO A 23 -14.34 0.03 0.70
N THR A 24 -14.01 1.08 1.46
CA THR A 24 -14.50 2.43 1.21
C THR A 24 -13.45 3.24 0.44
N PRO A 25 -13.86 4.24 -0.36
CA PRO A 25 -12.90 5.08 -1.06
C PRO A 25 -12.09 5.90 -0.07
N ALA A 26 -10.82 6.11 -0.39
CA ALA A 26 -9.93 6.91 0.42
C ALA A 26 -10.41 8.35 0.58
N ARG A 27 -10.15 8.93 1.76
CA ARG A 27 -10.49 10.33 2.07
C ARG A 27 -9.90 11.32 1.06
N PHE A 28 -8.66 11.06 0.65
CA PHE A 28 -7.97 11.88 -0.34
C PHE A 28 -7.98 11.21 -1.71
N ARG A 29 -8.16 12.01 -2.77
CA ARG A 29 -8.09 11.53 -4.16
C ARG A 29 -6.78 10.76 -4.44
N ASN A 30 -5.68 11.21 -3.85
CA ASN A 30 -4.41 10.51 -3.83
C ASN A 30 -4.13 10.09 -2.38
N PRO A 31 -4.26 8.80 -2.04
CA PRO A 31 -3.98 8.34 -0.68
C PRO A 31 -2.55 8.67 -0.27
N LEU A 32 -2.39 9.15 0.96
CA LEU A 32 -1.08 9.41 1.55
C LEU A 32 -0.41 8.08 1.91
N SER A 33 0.91 8.06 1.83
CA SER A 33 1.71 6.86 2.06
C SER A 33 3.05 7.22 2.67
N LYS A 34 3.62 6.31 3.47
CA LYS A 34 4.97 6.47 4.03
C LYS A 34 6.04 6.52 2.94
N TYR A 35 5.90 5.64 1.94
CA TYR A 35 6.83 5.56 0.81
C TYR A 35 6.16 6.06 -0.47
N ARG A 36 6.93 6.72 -1.33
CA ARG A 36 6.50 7.18 -2.65
C ARG A 36 7.32 6.49 -3.74
N VAL A 37 6.62 5.91 -4.71
CA VAL A 37 7.24 5.33 -5.89
C VAL A 37 7.25 6.37 -7.01
N TYR A 38 8.44 6.75 -7.45
CA TYR A 38 8.65 7.63 -8.58
C TYR A 38 8.98 6.82 -9.84
N ARG A 39 8.36 7.19 -10.96
CA ARG A 39 8.66 6.64 -12.28
C ARG A 39 9.10 7.77 -13.19
N SER A 40 10.33 7.66 -13.70
CA SER A 40 10.86 8.60 -14.69
C SER A 40 10.26 8.28 -16.06
N GLU A 41 9.53 9.22 -16.65
CA GLU A 41 8.88 8.98 -17.96
C GLU A 41 9.89 8.88 -19.10
N SER A 42 11.00 9.62 -19.03
CA SER A 42 12.09 9.59 -20.02
C SER A 42 12.81 8.25 -20.11
N LYS A 43 12.94 7.53 -18.99
CA LYS A 43 13.64 6.23 -18.94
C LYS A 43 12.69 5.03 -19.11
N CYS A 44 11.38 5.25 -18.97
CA CYS A 44 10.42 4.15 -18.95
C CYS A 44 9.95 3.78 -20.35
N VAL A 45 10.40 2.63 -20.84
CA VAL A 45 9.95 2.04 -22.12
C VAL A 45 8.56 1.37 -22.06
N LYS A 46 7.82 1.54 -20.96
CA LYS A 46 6.46 0.99 -20.74
C LYS A 46 6.35 -0.54 -20.94
N CYS A 47 7.42 -1.28 -20.63
CA CYS A 47 7.50 -2.74 -20.78
C CYS A 47 6.46 -3.53 -19.97
N GLY A 48 5.98 -3.00 -18.83
CA GLY A 48 4.94 -3.64 -18.03
C GLY A 48 5.42 -4.67 -16.99
N LYS A 49 6.70 -5.06 -17.01
CA LYS A 49 7.30 -6.01 -16.05
C LYS A 49 7.01 -5.67 -14.58
N CYS A 50 6.95 -4.39 -14.23
CA CYS A 50 6.67 -3.96 -12.85
C CYS A 50 5.28 -4.40 -12.34
N VAL A 51 4.31 -4.55 -13.25
CA VAL A 51 2.95 -5.02 -12.93
C VAL A 51 2.96 -6.52 -12.66
N GLU A 52 3.70 -7.28 -13.46
CA GLU A 52 3.82 -8.74 -13.33
C GLU A 52 4.59 -9.14 -12.06
N LEU A 53 5.63 -8.37 -11.72
CA LEU A 53 6.46 -8.67 -10.56
C LEU A 53 5.79 -8.33 -9.23
N CYS A 54 5.01 -7.24 -9.15
CA CYS A 54 4.53 -6.74 -7.87
C CYS A 54 3.20 -7.40 -7.44
N PRO A 55 3.18 -8.27 -6.41
CA PRO A 55 1.96 -8.96 -6.00
C PRO A 55 0.95 -8.01 -5.33
N TYR A 56 1.42 -6.88 -4.79
CA TYR A 56 0.59 -5.92 -4.04
C TYR A 56 -0.19 -4.94 -4.94
N GLY A 57 -0.08 -5.04 -6.27
CA GLY A 57 -0.87 -4.21 -7.17
C GLY A 57 -0.51 -2.71 -7.17
N VAL A 58 0.73 -2.37 -6.76
CA VAL A 58 1.25 -0.99 -6.78
C VAL A 58 1.20 -0.41 -8.20
N PHE A 59 1.50 -1.22 -9.20
CA PHE A 59 1.48 -0.83 -10.60
C PHE A 59 0.25 -1.41 -11.29
N THR A 60 -0.43 -0.60 -12.10
CA THR A 60 -1.55 -1.03 -12.92
C THR A 60 -1.35 -0.57 -14.36
N LYS A 61 -1.79 -1.39 -15.32
CA LYS A 61 -1.69 -1.14 -16.76
C LYS A 61 -3.09 -0.96 -17.34
N ALA A 62 -3.22 -0.05 -18.29
CA ALA A 62 -4.43 0.14 -19.09
C ALA A 62 -4.02 0.12 -20.57
N GLY A 63 -4.15 -1.03 -21.21
CA GLY A 63 -3.71 -1.22 -22.60
C GLY A 63 -2.21 -0.95 -22.75
N LYS A 64 -1.85 0.01 -23.61
CA LYS A 64 -0.44 0.41 -23.85
C LYS A 64 0.13 1.36 -22.79
N TYR A 65 -0.70 1.89 -21.89
CA TYR A 65 -0.30 2.88 -20.90
C TYR A 65 -0.16 2.29 -19.50
N LEU A 66 0.85 2.76 -18.77
CA LEU A 66 1.01 2.45 -17.35
C LEU A 66 0.44 3.57 -16.51
N ARG A 67 -0.50 3.25 -15.61
CA ARG A 67 -1.09 4.21 -14.68
C ARG A 67 -0.05 4.71 -13.67
N LYS A 68 -0.41 5.77 -12.93
CA LYS A 68 0.40 6.26 -11.82
C LYS A 68 0.53 5.16 -10.75
N PRO A 69 1.74 4.94 -10.19
CA PRO A 69 1.92 3.97 -9.12
C PRO A 69 1.08 4.31 -7.89
N LYS A 70 0.37 3.33 -7.36
CA LYS A 70 -0.38 3.39 -6.10
C LYS A 70 0.60 3.23 -4.93
N SER A 71 1.22 4.35 -4.55
CA SER A 71 2.32 4.34 -3.57
C SER A 71 1.89 3.87 -2.16
N TYR A 72 0.61 4.02 -1.81
CA TYR A 72 0.04 3.55 -0.54
C TYR A 72 0.03 2.03 -0.36
N LEU A 73 0.19 1.26 -1.43
CA LEU A 73 0.31 -0.21 -1.39
C LEU A 73 1.77 -0.69 -1.30
N CYS A 74 2.75 0.23 -1.29
CA CYS A 74 4.15 -0.14 -1.33
C CYS A 74 4.67 -0.53 0.05
N LEU A 75 5.36 -1.68 0.13
CA LEU A 75 6.06 -2.14 1.35
C LEU A 75 7.24 -1.24 1.77
N GLY A 76 7.76 -0.40 0.88
CA GLY A 76 8.95 0.41 1.14
C GLY A 76 10.27 -0.33 0.97
N PHE A 77 11.25 -0.02 1.83
CA PHE A 77 12.63 -0.50 1.70
C PHE A 77 12.79 -2.00 1.98
N GLU A 78 11.90 -2.61 2.78
CA GLU A 78 11.87 -4.06 3.01
C GLU A 78 11.66 -4.86 1.71
N CYS A 79 11.09 -4.23 0.68
CA CYS A 79 10.92 -4.82 -0.64
C CYS A 79 12.27 -5.11 -1.36
N GLN A 80 13.37 -4.44 -0.97
CA GLN A 80 14.69 -4.64 -1.60
C GLN A 80 15.24 -6.05 -1.38
N LYS A 81 14.90 -6.68 -0.25
CA LYS A 81 15.38 -8.03 0.10
C LYS A 81 14.61 -9.13 -0.65
N LYS A 82 13.48 -8.81 -1.27
CA LYS A 82 12.56 -9.78 -1.86
C LYS A 82 12.88 -9.99 -3.36
N PRO A 83 12.64 -11.21 -3.91
CA PRO A 83 12.98 -11.51 -5.30
C PRO A 83 12.15 -10.69 -6.32
N PHE A 84 10.97 -10.24 -5.92
CA PHE A 84 10.08 -9.41 -6.74
C PHE A 84 10.39 -7.90 -6.68
N HIS A 85 11.61 -7.53 -6.27
CA HIS A 85 12.00 -6.13 -6.16
C HIS A 85 11.89 -5.40 -7.50
N CYS A 86 11.04 -4.37 -7.55
CA CYS A 86 10.68 -3.70 -8.80
C CYS A 86 11.79 -2.80 -9.37
N VAL A 87 12.66 -2.25 -8.53
CA VAL A 87 13.72 -1.32 -8.96
C VAL A 87 14.88 -2.07 -9.61
N SER A 88 15.33 -3.18 -9.02
CA SER A 88 16.42 -4.00 -9.56
C SER A 88 16.05 -4.66 -10.90
N ASN A 89 14.81 -5.16 -11.00
CA ASN A 89 14.37 -5.93 -12.17
C ASN A 89 13.87 -5.03 -13.32
N CYS A 90 13.94 -3.70 -13.17
CA CYS A 90 13.54 -2.76 -14.20
C CYS A 90 14.64 -2.60 -15.26
N PRO A 91 14.42 -2.99 -16.53
CA PRO A 91 15.46 -2.93 -17.56
C PRO A 91 15.89 -1.49 -17.88
N GLY A 92 14.97 -0.52 -17.74
CA GLY A 92 15.27 0.90 -17.96
C GLY A 92 15.69 1.65 -16.70
N GLN A 93 15.82 0.98 -15.55
CA GLN A 93 16.12 1.59 -14.24
C GLN A 93 15.32 2.90 -13.98
N ALA A 94 14.05 2.88 -14.37
CA ALA A 94 13.20 4.07 -14.38
C ALA A 94 12.48 4.31 -13.05
N LEU A 95 12.49 3.32 -12.16
CA LEU A 95 11.79 3.33 -10.88
C LEU A 95 12.72 3.74 -9.73
N ARG A 96 12.19 4.53 -8.80
CA ARG A 96 12.84 4.88 -7.53
C ARG A 96 11.82 4.86 -6.41
N VAL A 97 12.23 4.45 -5.22
CA VAL A 97 11.41 4.47 -4.01
C VAL A 97 12.09 5.39 -3.01
N HIS A 98 11.36 6.36 -2.48
CA HIS A 98 11.82 7.28 -1.46
C HIS A 98 10.75 7.42 -0.37
N GLU A 99 11.14 7.89 0.80
CA GLU A 99 10.19 8.31 1.82
C GLU A 99 9.38 9.51 1.30
N HIS A 100 8.08 9.52 1.56
CA HIS A 100 7.22 10.60 1.09
C HIS A 100 7.55 11.89 1.88
N PRO A 101 7.81 13.04 1.25
CA PRO A 101 8.22 14.24 1.98
C PRO A 101 7.15 14.72 2.97
N VAL A 102 5.87 14.57 2.60
CA VAL A 102 4.71 14.91 3.46
C VAL A 102 4.53 13.94 4.65
N TYR A 103 5.09 12.73 4.60
CA TYR A 103 4.94 11.77 5.70
C TYR A 103 5.61 12.28 6.97
N ARG A 104 6.81 12.89 6.86
CA ARG A 104 7.53 13.44 8.00
C ARG A 104 6.85 14.66 8.64
N THR A 105 6.00 15.34 7.89
CA THR A 105 5.24 16.51 8.36
C THR A 105 3.85 16.14 8.89
N LEU A 106 3.47 14.87 8.82
CA LEU A 106 2.15 14.42 9.22
C LEU A 106 2.12 14.06 10.71
N GLY A 107 1.12 14.58 11.40
CA GLY A 107 0.83 14.22 12.79
C GLY A 107 1.56 15.08 13.82
N ASP A 108 1.46 14.64 15.07
CA ASP A 108 2.01 15.28 16.27
C ASP A 108 2.68 14.21 17.16
N CYS A 109 3.28 14.62 18.28
CA CYS A 109 3.88 13.69 19.24
C CYS A 109 2.90 12.62 19.77
N ARG A 110 1.62 12.95 19.92
CA ARG A 110 0.57 12.02 20.36
C ARG A 110 0.03 11.15 19.23
N TRP A 111 -0.04 11.70 18.02
CA TRP A 111 -0.58 11.04 16.83
C TRP A 111 0.52 11.00 15.78
N ASN A 112 1.40 10.02 15.91
CA ASN A 112 2.50 9.85 14.97
C ASN A 112 1.95 9.53 13.55
N PRO A 113 2.72 9.78 12.49
CA PRO A 113 2.24 9.57 11.12
C PRO A 113 1.85 8.10 10.84
N ASP A 114 2.52 7.17 11.49
CA ASP A 114 2.26 5.73 11.46
C ASP A 114 0.86 5.37 12.01
N LEU A 115 0.48 5.89 13.18
CA LEU A 115 -0.86 5.74 13.77
C LEU A 115 -1.93 6.36 12.89
N LEU A 116 -1.67 7.53 12.30
CA LEU A 116 -2.63 8.19 11.42
C LEU A 116 -2.85 7.40 10.12
N LEU A 117 -1.78 6.93 9.47
CA LEU A 117 -1.91 6.16 8.25
C LEU A 117 -2.49 4.76 8.49
N SER A 118 -2.12 4.09 9.57
CA SER A 118 -2.67 2.77 9.93
C SER A 118 -4.15 2.84 10.27
N THR A 119 -4.59 3.88 10.99
CA THR A 119 -6.01 4.10 11.28
C THR A 119 -6.82 4.40 10.01
N TRP A 120 -6.29 5.22 9.09
CA TRP A 120 -6.96 5.45 7.80
C TRP A 120 -7.04 4.17 6.97
N TRP A 121 -5.97 3.37 6.92
CA TRP A 121 -5.99 2.08 6.25
C TRP A 121 -7.08 1.16 6.82
N GLN A 122 -7.14 1.03 8.14
CA GLN A 122 -8.16 0.20 8.80
C GLN A 122 -9.58 0.72 8.56
N ALA A 123 -9.77 2.05 8.47
CA ALA A 123 -11.06 2.63 8.12
C ALA A 123 -11.44 2.36 6.65
N GLU A 124 -10.47 2.40 5.73
CA GLU A 124 -10.69 2.18 4.30
C GLU A 124 -10.93 0.69 3.98
N PHE A 125 -10.12 -0.22 4.52
CA PHE A 125 -10.11 -1.64 4.16
C PHE A 125 -10.72 -2.56 5.21
N GLY A 126 -10.92 -2.09 6.44
CA GLY A 126 -11.41 -2.91 7.56
C GLY A 126 -10.44 -4.00 8.03
N ASN A 127 -9.17 -3.94 7.62
CA ASN A 127 -8.14 -4.90 7.99
C ASN A 127 -6.86 -4.19 8.46
N LEU A 128 -5.94 -4.95 9.07
CA LEU A 128 -4.65 -4.41 9.49
C LEU A 128 -3.76 -4.12 8.27
N PRO A 129 -2.98 -3.02 8.27
CA PRO A 129 -2.04 -2.73 7.20
C PRO A 129 -0.95 -3.80 7.15
N TYR A 130 -0.58 -4.22 5.94
CA TYR A 130 0.57 -5.10 5.70
C TYR A 130 1.85 -4.32 5.34
N THR A 131 1.70 -3.02 5.10
CA THR A 131 2.80 -2.09 4.88
C THR A 131 3.45 -1.73 6.21
N ASP A 132 4.69 -1.23 6.16
CA ASP A 132 5.44 -0.76 7.32
C ASP A 132 4.86 0.59 7.81
N LEU A 133 3.72 0.53 8.50
CA LEU A 133 2.96 1.64 9.10
C LEU A 133 2.69 1.37 10.58
#